data_AF-A0A4R6CQ73-F1
#
_entry.id   AF-A0A4R6CQ73-F1
#
_cell.length_a   1.000
_cell.length_b   1.000
_cell.length_c   1.000
_cell.angle_alpha   90.00
_cell.angle_beta   90.00
_cell.angle_gamma   90.00
#
_symmetry.space_group_name_H-M   'P 1'
#
loop_
_entity.id
_entity.type
_entity.pdbx_description
1 polymer ?
#
loop_
_entity_poly.entity_id
_entity_poly.type
_entity_poly.pdbx_seq_one_letter_code
_entity_poly.pdbx_strand_id
1 'polypeptide(L)'
;MNNLISKGIKKIKDSFVDSDEPINEENPEIELAMEKQGVFSFQNRELLNKYVDDFQLLHDHYFPTGVVGNWKDVSTANMDKVQFSVIAESGLTVDVILGGEDMFLHYSSQDDLDYLAKQLYSMIFRIIGMYDWQEVNYTGFLIKNHLNHAEILRAWHKDEDQLITLAQNLYMQHIVPDYPDNHADKLACFSDKDRSFIRDIWKKVGNKYELDNTHPTFLGFANGTGSVFAGLVFKNKFGVKTIKVNIFPAPVTNNFSENERKEYLYKQIATKFKDHVEDFDPEIWAADQTKESDKSEYEVLVNRAEEDKQFFSKIAQEISLNYLFL
;
A
#
# COMPACT_ATOMS: atom_id res chain seq x y z
N MET A 1 30.25 21.16 22.60
CA MET A 1 29.69 19.94 21.95
C MET A 1 30.79 18.91 21.86
N ASN A 2 30.46 17.62 22.04
CA ASN A 2 31.33 16.44 22.21
C ASN A 2 31.83 16.19 23.64
N ASN A 3 31.01 15.53 24.49
CA ASN A 3 31.49 14.65 25.58
C ASN A 3 30.40 13.89 26.38
N LEU A 4 29.44 13.22 25.72
CA LEU A 4 28.45 12.38 26.45
C LEU A 4 28.15 10.99 25.85
N ILE A 5 28.86 10.53 24.81
CA ILE A 5 28.58 9.22 24.17
C ILE A 5 29.63 8.13 24.52
N SER A 6 30.77 8.46 25.13
CA SER A 6 31.89 7.50 25.28
C SER A 6 31.94 6.68 26.57
N LYS A 7 30.93 6.73 27.46
CA LYS A 7 30.95 5.97 28.72
C LYS A 7 29.99 4.77 28.79
N GLY A 8 29.21 4.50 27.75
CA GLY A 8 28.23 3.40 27.75
C GLY A 8 28.68 2.05 27.15
N ILE A 9 29.79 2.00 26.40
CA ILE A 9 30.09 0.83 25.54
C ILE A 9 31.30 0.00 26.01
N LYS A 10 31.97 0.38 27.11
CA LYS A 10 33.24 -0.24 27.53
C LYS A 10 33.14 -1.28 28.66
N LYS A 11 32.00 -1.96 28.83
CA LYS A 11 31.84 -2.96 29.90
C LYS A 11 31.28 -4.33 29.48
N ILE A 12 31.31 -4.66 28.19
CA ILE A 12 30.91 -5.98 27.67
C ILE A 12 31.96 -6.49 26.69
N LYS A 13 33.24 -6.51 27.11
CA LYS A 13 34.30 -7.12 26.29
C LYS A 13 35.31 -7.99 27.04
N ASP A 14 35.23 -8.08 28.36
CA ASP A 14 36.24 -8.78 29.19
C ASP A 14 35.69 -9.99 29.96
N SER A 15 34.65 -10.67 29.45
CA SER A 15 34.12 -11.88 30.13
C SER A 15 33.70 -13.00 29.18
N PHE A 16 34.42 -13.20 28.08
CA PHE A 16 34.37 -14.45 27.33
C PHE A 16 35.68 -15.19 27.58
N VAL A 17 35.65 -16.02 28.62
CA VAL A 17 36.57 -17.13 28.80
C VAL A 17 36.15 -18.21 27.81
N ASP A 18 37.13 -18.79 27.12
CA ASP A 18 36.98 -19.95 26.25
C ASP A 18 36.11 -21.03 26.91
N SER A 19 35.00 -21.38 26.28
CA SER A 19 34.33 -22.67 26.49
C SER A 19 33.81 -23.18 25.15
N ASP A 20 34.51 -24.19 24.63
CA ASP A 20 34.05 -25.08 23.57
C ASP A 20 32.84 -25.90 24.06
N GLU A 21 31.68 -25.26 24.19
CA GLU A 21 30.41 -25.97 24.39
C GLU A 21 29.42 -25.63 23.26
N PRO A 22 28.74 -26.63 22.69
CA PRO A 22 27.78 -26.42 21.62
C PRO A 22 26.59 -25.64 22.20
N ILE A 23 26.31 -24.47 21.63
CA ILE A 23 25.11 -23.69 21.96
C ILE A 23 23.91 -24.42 21.39
N ASN A 24 23.29 -25.28 22.19
CA ASN A 24 21.93 -25.71 21.98
C ASN A 24 21.33 -26.12 23.33
N GLU A 25 20.64 -25.20 23.98
CA GLU A 25 19.54 -25.47 24.91
C GLU A 25 18.87 -24.14 25.26
N GLU A 26 17.56 -24.07 25.02
CA GLU A 26 16.66 -22.98 25.40
C GLU A 26 16.89 -22.65 26.88
N ASN A 27 17.49 -21.48 27.15
CA ASN A 27 17.79 -21.06 28.52
C ASN A 27 16.57 -20.33 29.11
N PRO A 28 15.78 -20.96 30.00
CA PRO A 28 14.50 -20.43 30.46
C PRO A 28 14.64 -19.14 31.27
N GLU A 29 15.82 -18.90 31.84
CA GLU A 29 16.11 -17.67 32.60
C GLU A 29 16.24 -16.43 31.70
N ILE A 30 16.63 -16.61 30.44
CA ILE A 30 16.70 -15.53 29.45
C ILE A 30 15.29 -15.19 28.95
N GLU A 31 14.46 -16.19 28.65
CA GLU A 31 13.05 -16.00 28.28
C GLU A 31 12.28 -15.26 29.38
N LEU A 32 12.41 -15.69 30.64
CA LEU A 32 11.72 -15.07 31.78
C LEU A 32 12.18 -13.62 32.05
N ALA A 33 13.42 -13.28 31.69
CA ALA A 33 13.96 -11.93 31.78
C ALA A 33 13.49 -11.02 30.62
N MET A 34 13.34 -11.59 29.42
CA MET A 34 12.79 -10.89 28.24
C MET A 34 11.29 -10.62 28.38
N GLU A 35 10.52 -11.55 28.92
CA GLU A 35 9.10 -11.36 29.27
C GLU A 35 8.90 -10.22 30.29
N LYS A 36 9.77 -10.11 31.30
CA LYS A 36 9.73 -9.03 32.29
C LYS A 36 10.07 -7.65 31.72
N GLN A 37 10.71 -7.59 30.54
CA GLN A 37 10.98 -6.34 29.81
C GLN A 37 9.97 -6.07 28.69
N GLY A 38 8.98 -6.95 28.50
CA GLY A 38 7.99 -6.84 27.42
C GLY A 38 8.57 -7.08 26.02
N VAL A 39 9.73 -7.74 25.93
CA VAL A 39 10.35 -8.14 24.65
C VAL A 39 9.97 -9.58 24.39
N PHE A 40 9.01 -9.78 23.49
CA PHE A 40 8.58 -11.10 23.07
C PHE A 40 9.29 -11.46 21.78
N SER A 41 9.69 -12.71 21.64
CA SER A 41 10.26 -13.24 20.41
C SER A 41 9.23 -14.03 19.63
N PHE A 42 9.29 -13.93 18.32
CA PHE A 42 8.51 -14.75 17.40
C PHE A 42 8.71 -16.24 17.69
N GLN A 43 7.64 -16.96 17.99
CA GLN A 43 7.68 -18.34 18.44
C GLN A 43 7.95 -19.29 17.27
N ASN A 44 7.29 -19.10 16.13
CA ASN A 44 7.53 -19.92 14.94
C ASN A 44 8.69 -19.39 14.08
N ARG A 45 9.92 -19.82 14.38
CA ARG A 45 11.14 -19.38 13.69
C ARG A 45 11.22 -19.77 12.21
N GLU A 46 10.68 -20.92 11.83
CA GLU A 46 10.67 -21.35 10.42
C GLU A 46 9.81 -20.40 9.58
N LEU A 47 8.62 -20.04 10.10
CA LEU A 47 7.73 -19.09 9.45
C LEU A 47 8.34 -17.70 9.36
N LEU A 48 8.98 -17.21 10.44
CA LEU A 48 9.68 -15.93 10.43
C LEU A 48 10.76 -15.90 9.35
N ASN A 49 11.64 -16.91 9.32
CA ASN A 49 12.73 -16.97 8.35
C ASN A 49 12.19 -16.97 6.92
N LYS A 50 11.10 -17.70 6.68
CA LYS A 50 10.44 -17.72 5.37
C LYS A 50 10.00 -16.33 4.92
N TYR A 51 9.28 -15.58 5.75
CA TYR A 51 8.84 -14.22 5.39
C TYR A 51 10.01 -13.24 5.23
N VAL A 52 11.08 -13.42 6.00
CA VAL A 52 12.32 -12.63 5.84
C VAL A 52 13.02 -12.94 4.52
N ASP A 53 13.10 -14.22 4.15
CA ASP A 53 13.68 -14.65 2.87
C ASP A 53 12.83 -14.15 1.69
N ASP A 54 11.50 -14.26 1.78
CA ASP A 54 10.57 -13.72 0.79
C ASP A 54 10.73 -12.19 0.64
N PHE A 55 10.87 -11.47 1.75
CA PHE A 55 11.14 -10.03 1.72
C PHE A 55 12.47 -9.70 1.05
N GLN A 56 13.53 -10.48 1.33
CA GLN A 56 14.83 -10.31 0.70
C GLN A 56 14.76 -10.60 -0.81
N LEU A 57 14.01 -11.63 -1.23
CA LEU A 57 13.72 -11.91 -2.62
C LEU A 57 13.06 -10.71 -3.31
N LEU A 58 11.99 -10.15 -2.71
CA LEU A 58 11.34 -8.96 -3.28
C LEU A 58 12.28 -7.76 -3.35
N HIS A 59 13.12 -7.58 -2.33
CA HIS A 59 14.16 -6.56 -2.31
C HIS A 59 15.11 -6.70 -3.50
N ASP A 60 15.67 -7.89 -3.68
CA ASP A 60 16.72 -8.14 -4.67
C ASP A 60 16.25 -8.10 -6.12
N HIS A 61 14.94 -8.14 -6.38
CA HIS A 61 14.39 -8.14 -7.75
C HIS A 61 13.59 -6.87 -8.10
N TYR A 62 13.06 -6.14 -7.11
CA TYR A 62 12.06 -5.09 -7.37
C TYR A 62 12.35 -3.74 -6.72
N PHE A 63 13.28 -3.65 -5.76
CA PHE A 63 13.54 -2.39 -5.06
C PHE A 63 14.31 -1.41 -5.97
N PRO A 64 13.83 -0.16 -6.11
CA PRO A 64 14.57 0.89 -6.79
C PRO A 64 15.89 1.21 -6.08
N THR A 65 16.85 1.76 -6.82
CA THR A 65 18.14 2.21 -6.29
C THR A 65 17.95 3.22 -5.16
N GLY A 66 18.62 2.98 -4.03
CA GLY A 66 18.58 3.84 -2.85
C GLY A 66 17.41 3.56 -1.90
N VAL A 67 16.43 2.75 -2.31
CA VAL A 67 15.41 2.23 -1.40
C VAL A 67 15.98 1.01 -0.68
N VAL A 68 15.87 0.98 0.65
CA VAL A 68 16.36 -0.13 1.48
C VAL A 68 15.22 -0.84 2.18
N GLY A 69 15.33 -2.16 2.28
CA GLY A 69 14.46 -2.99 3.10
C GLY A 69 15.05 -3.24 4.49
N ASN A 70 14.21 -3.23 5.51
CA ASN A 70 14.57 -3.70 6.85
C ASN A 70 13.42 -4.53 7.45
N TRP A 71 13.72 -5.37 8.42
CA TRP A 71 12.70 -6.09 9.17
C TRP A 71 12.98 -6.08 10.67
N LYS A 72 11.93 -6.27 11.47
CA LYS A 72 12.03 -6.33 12.93
C LYS A 72 10.99 -7.28 13.50
N ASP A 73 11.42 -8.12 14.44
CA ASP A 73 10.51 -8.86 15.31
C ASP A 73 9.79 -7.87 16.25
N VAL A 74 8.47 -7.78 16.11
CA VAL A 74 7.60 -6.91 16.91
C VAL A 74 6.52 -7.70 17.63
N SER A 75 6.83 -8.97 17.90
CA SER A 75 5.93 -9.90 18.57
C SER A 75 5.51 -9.38 19.95
N THR A 76 4.32 -9.82 20.35
CA THR A 76 3.69 -9.47 21.63
C THR A 76 3.40 -10.73 22.42
N ALA A 77 3.07 -10.60 23.71
CA ALA A 77 2.81 -11.73 24.61
C ALA A 77 1.87 -12.81 24.05
N ASN A 78 0.91 -12.39 23.22
CA ASN A 78 -0.19 -13.23 22.76
C ASN A 78 -0.17 -13.47 21.25
N MET A 79 0.81 -12.90 20.52
CA MET A 79 0.78 -12.94 19.07
C MET A 79 2.17 -12.67 18.47
N ASP A 80 2.61 -13.61 17.64
CA ASP A 80 3.74 -13.46 16.73
C ASP A 80 3.46 -12.33 15.73
N LYS A 81 4.46 -11.46 15.55
CA LYS A 81 4.40 -10.35 14.60
C LYS A 81 5.77 -10.00 14.03
N VAL A 82 5.80 -9.70 12.75
CA VAL A 82 6.99 -9.18 12.06
C VAL A 82 6.65 -7.87 11.36
N GLN A 83 7.53 -6.89 11.49
CA GLN A 83 7.45 -5.63 10.77
C GLN A 83 8.46 -5.64 9.62
N PHE A 84 8.00 -5.32 8.43
CA PHE A 84 8.81 -5.02 7.25
C PHE A 84 8.75 -3.53 6.96
N SER A 85 9.90 -2.90 6.84
CA SER A 85 10.07 -1.48 6.57
C SER A 85 10.69 -1.29 5.20
N VAL A 86 10.08 -0.44 4.39
CA VAL A 86 10.66 0.08 3.16
C VAL A 86 11.04 1.53 3.39
N ILE A 87 12.30 1.86 3.19
CA ILE A 87 12.88 3.17 3.52
C ILE A 87 13.44 3.79 2.24
N ALA A 88 12.88 4.92 1.82
CA ALA A 88 13.39 5.70 0.70
C ALA A 88 14.69 6.43 1.04
N GLU A 89 15.37 6.97 0.03
CA GLU A 89 16.73 7.49 0.15
C GLU A 89 16.86 8.64 1.17
N SER A 90 15.86 9.51 1.25
CA SER A 90 15.85 10.65 2.19
C SER A 90 15.19 10.32 3.54
N GLY A 91 14.71 9.09 3.72
CA GLY A 91 14.23 8.55 4.99
C GLY A 91 12.72 8.36 5.11
N LEU A 92 11.91 8.69 4.08
CA LEU A 92 10.49 8.35 4.11
C LEU A 92 10.32 6.82 4.24
N THR A 93 9.60 6.41 5.27
CA THR A 93 9.48 4.99 5.63
C THR A 93 8.02 4.56 5.57
N VAL A 94 7.77 3.41 4.94
CA VAL A 94 6.49 2.70 4.99
C VAL A 94 6.70 1.37 5.70
N ASP A 95 5.91 1.13 6.74
CA ASP A 95 5.93 -0.09 7.53
C ASP A 95 4.71 -0.97 7.22
N VAL A 96 4.95 -2.27 7.06
CA VAL A 96 3.93 -3.32 7.03
C VAL A 96 4.17 -4.24 8.20
N ILE A 97 3.15 -4.47 9.01
CA ILE A 97 3.22 -5.40 10.14
C ILE A 97 2.32 -6.58 9.81
N LEU A 98 2.90 -7.78 9.74
CA LEU A 98 2.17 -9.04 9.63
C LEU A 98 2.08 -9.67 11.02
N GLY A 99 0.92 -10.22 11.37
CA GLY A 99 0.70 -10.80 12.68
C GLY A 99 -0.49 -11.74 12.73
N GLY A 100 -0.48 -12.71 13.66
CA GLY A 100 -1.61 -13.60 13.87
C GLY A 100 -2.07 -14.31 12.60
N GLU A 101 -3.38 -14.29 12.32
CA GLU A 101 -4.00 -14.98 11.17
C GLU A 101 -3.34 -14.63 9.82
N ASP A 102 -2.88 -13.39 9.61
CA ASP A 102 -2.28 -12.94 8.35
C ASP A 102 -1.08 -13.79 7.90
N MET A 103 -0.34 -14.40 8.84
CA MET A 103 0.86 -15.18 8.53
C MET A 103 0.60 -16.68 8.39
N PHE A 104 -0.60 -17.18 8.76
CA PHE A 104 -0.91 -18.62 8.81
C PHE A 104 -1.92 -19.07 7.76
N LEU A 105 -2.34 -18.19 6.84
CA LEU A 105 -3.42 -18.45 5.88
C LEU A 105 -2.97 -19.11 4.57
N HIS A 106 -1.67 -19.19 4.29
CA HIS A 106 -1.17 -19.57 2.96
C HIS A 106 -0.60 -20.99 2.95
N TYR A 107 -0.99 -21.77 1.93
CA TYR A 107 -0.71 -23.20 1.83
C TYR A 107 0.54 -23.53 1.00
N SER A 108 1.19 -22.52 0.39
CA SER A 108 2.40 -22.70 -0.43
C SER A 108 3.35 -21.50 -0.37
N SER A 109 4.63 -21.70 -0.73
CA SER A 109 5.65 -20.66 -0.70
C SER A 109 5.39 -19.50 -1.67
N GLN A 110 4.80 -19.80 -2.83
CA GLN A 110 4.43 -18.78 -3.83
C GLN A 110 3.30 -17.90 -3.31
N ASP A 111 2.31 -18.49 -2.63
CA ASP A 111 1.15 -17.76 -2.09
C ASP A 111 1.58 -16.73 -1.02
N ASP A 112 2.57 -17.06 -0.19
CA ASP A 112 3.12 -16.16 0.82
C ASP A 112 3.94 -15.01 0.21
N LEU A 113 4.78 -15.27 -0.80
CA LEU A 113 5.55 -14.23 -1.50
C LEU A 113 4.59 -13.23 -2.15
N ASP A 114 3.56 -13.74 -2.82
CA ASP A 114 2.51 -12.94 -3.44
C ASP A 114 1.71 -12.15 -2.41
N TYR A 115 1.39 -12.76 -1.27
CA TYR A 115 0.72 -12.08 -0.17
C TYR A 115 1.57 -10.95 0.41
N LEU A 116 2.85 -11.19 0.69
CA LEU A 116 3.76 -10.18 1.22
C LEU A 116 3.92 -9.01 0.24
N ALA A 117 4.14 -9.30 -1.05
CA ALA A 117 4.20 -8.26 -2.08
C ALA A 117 2.91 -7.44 -2.11
N LYS A 118 1.75 -8.10 -1.97
CA LYS A 118 0.44 -7.45 -1.88
C LYS A 118 0.29 -6.52 -0.69
N GLN A 119 0.70 -6.95 0.48
CA GLN A 119 0.65 -6.11 1.68
C GLN A 119 1.56 -4.88 1.53
N LEU A 120 2.78 -5.07 1.01
CA LEU A 120 3.74 -3.99 0.77
C LEU A 120 3.21 -2.95 -0.22
N TYR A 121 2.82 -3.34 -1.43
CA TYR A 121 2.37 -2.34 -2.42
C TYR A 121 1.08 -1.65 -1.96
N SER A 122 0.17 -2.37 -1.30
CA SER A 122 -1.12 -1.80 -0.86
C SER A 122 -0.92 -0.76 0.22
N MET A 123 -0.02 -1.04 1.17
CA MET A 123 0.30 -0.10 2.25
C MET A 123 1.01 1.14 1.71
N ILE A 124 1.97 0.98 0.80
CA ILE A 124 2.66 2.12 0.17
C ILE A 124 1.65 3.01 -0.56
N PHE A 125 0.82 2.47 -1.45
CA PHE A 125 -0.18 3.27 -2.16
C PHE A 125 -1.15 3.99 -1.22
N ARG A 126 -1.55 3.32 -0.13
CA ARG A 126 -2.44 3.91 0.88
C ARG A 126 -1.79 5.08 1.60
N ILE A 127 -0.57 4.91 2.12
CA ILE A 127 0.13 5.93 2.92
C ILE A 127 0.47 7.14 2.06
N ILE A 128 1.07 6.92 0.89
CA ILE A 128 1.48 8.02 0.02
C ILE A 128 0.26 8.76 -0.53
N GLY A 129 -0.78 8.03 -0.94
CA GLY A 129 -2.04 8.67 -1.35
C GLY A 129 -2.73 9.48 -0.24
N MET A 130 -2.54 9.09 1.03
CA MET A 130 -3.01 9.89 2.17
C MET A 130 -2.18 11.17 2.35
N TYR A 131 -0.85 11.10 2.16
CA TYR A 131 0.02 12.28 2.23
C TYR A 131 -0.29 13.30 1.14
N ASP A 132 -0.47 12.85 -0.11
CA ASP A 132 -0.92 13.72 -1.22
C ASP A 132 -2.21 14.47 -0.88
N TRP A 133 -3.19 13.74 -0.34
CA TRP A 133 -4.47 14.33 0.04
C TRP A 133 -4.29 15.36 1.16
N GLN A 134 -3.46 15.05 2.17
CA GLN A 134 -3.19 15.96 3.29
C GLN A 134 -2.41 17.20 2.85
N GLU A 135 -1.44 17.08 1.94
CA GLU A 135 -0.72 18.22 1.38
C GLU A 135 -1.68 19.21 0.70
N VAL A 136 -2.62 18.72 -0.11
CA VAL A 136 -3.56 19.57 -0.87
C VAL A 136 -4.62 20.20 0.03
N ASN A 137 -5.11 19.47 1.04
CA ASN A 137 -6.31 19.85 1.78
C ASN A 137 -6.05 20.34 3.21
N TYR A 138 -4.85 20.14 3.75
CA TYR A 138 -4.54 20.45 5.14
C TYR A 138 -3.26 21.27 5.28
N THR A 139 -3.39 22.59 5.40
CA THR A 139 -2.25 23.52 5.57
C THR A 139 -1.35 23.18 6.77
N GLY A 140 -1.91 22.54 7.81
CA GLY A 140 -1.15 22.09 8.99
C GLY A 140 -0.24 20.89 8.73
N PHE A 141 -0.44 20.14 7.63
CA PHE A 141 0.33 18.94 7.29
C PHE A 141 1.80 19.28 7.05
N LEU A 142 2.05 20.27 6.18
CA LEU A 142 3.41 20.71 5.83
C LEU A 142 4.16 21.20 7.07
N ILE A 143 3.47 21.92 7.95
CA ILE A 143 4.06 22.46 9.18
C ILE A 143 4.41 21.34 10.16
N LYS A 144 3.48 20.41 10.40
CA LYS A 144 3.67 19.30 11.33
C LYS A 144 4.82 18.37 10.89
N ASN A 145 4.97 18.15 9.60
CA ASN A 145 6.01 17.30 9.03
C ASN A 145 7.29 18.06 8.62
N HIS A 146 7.40 19.35 8.98
CA HIS A 146 8.55 20.20 8.65
C HIS A 146 8.87 20.31 7.14
N LEU A 147 7.86 20.14 6.28
CA LEU A 147 7.96 20.19 4.82
C LEU A 147 7.84 21.63 4.25
N ASN A 148 8.02 22.64 5.10
CA ASN A 148 7.87 24.06 4.72
C ASN A 148 9.06 24.62 3.91
N HIS A 149 10.16 23.86 3.84
CA HIS A 149 11.35 24.24 3.08
C HIS A 149 11.35 23.54 1.71
N ALA A 150 11.51 24.31 0.64
CA ALA A 150 11.41 23.81 -0.74
C ALA A 150 12.40 22.67 -1.07
N GLU A 151 13.55 22.58 -0.38
CA GLU A 151 14.49 21.46 -0.56
C GLU A 151 14.04 20.20 0.16
N ILE A 152 13.49 20.35 1.38
CA ILE A 152 12.94 19.23 2.16
C ILE A 152 11.70 18.68 1.46
N LEU A 153 10.81 19.55 0.98
CA LEU A 153 9.63 19.14 0.21
C LEU A 153 10.02 18.42 -1.09
N ARG A 154 11.05 18.89 -1.80
CA ARG A 154 11.55 18.21 -3.00
C ARG A 154 12.15 16.84 -2.69
N ALA A 155 12.90 16.70 -1.60
CA ALA A 155 13.43 15.42 -1.17
C ALA A 155 12.29 14.46 -0.76
N TRP A 156 11.28 14.97 -0.05
CA TRP A 156 10.09 14.22 0.32
C TRP A 156 9.34 13.71 -0.91
N HIS A 157 9.06 14.58 -1.89
CA HIS A 157 8.38 14.15 -3.11
C HIS A 157 9.21 13.15 -3.94
N LYS A 158 10.55 13.26 -3.90
CA LYS A 158 11.44 12.26 -4.51
C LYS A 158 11.28 10.90 -3.82
N ASP A 159 11.22 10.89 -2.48
CA ASP A 159 11.01 9.67 -1.72
C ASP A 159 9.63 9.05 -2.02
N GLU A 160 8.56 9.86 -2.10
CA GLU A 160 7.23 9.40 -2.52
C GLU A 160 7.29 8.75 -3.90
N ASP A 161 8.00 9.36 -4.85
CA ASP A 161 8.17 8.80 -6.19
C ASP A 161 8.88 7.44 -6.17
N GLN A 162 9.93 7.29 -5.36
CA GLN A 162 10.66 6.03 -5.19
C GLN A 162 9.76 4.94 -4.61
N LEU A 163 9.01 5.25 -3.55
CA LEU A 163 8.12 4.29 -2.91
C LEU A 163 6.95 3.88 -3.82
N ILE A 164 6.33 4.83 -4.53
CA ILE A 164 5.28 4.50 -5.51
C ILE A 164 5.88 3.64 -6.64
N THR A 165 7.13 3.87 -7.07
CA THR A 165 7.78 3.03 -8.09
C THR A 165 7.96 1.61 -7.59
N LEU A 166 8.44 1.44 -6.36
CA LEU A 166 8.50 0.12 -5.73
C LEU A 166 7.13 -0.54 -5.70
N ALA A 167 6.11 0.17 -5.23
CA ALA A 167 4.76 -0.37 -5.14
C ALA A 167 4.22 -0.78 -6.51
N GLN A 168 4.55 -0.05 -7.58
CA GLN A 168 4.25 -0.45 -8.96
C GLN A 168 4.98 -1.74 -9.33
N ASN A 169 6.27 -1.87 -9.06
CA ASN A 169 7.03 -3.10 -9.38
C ASN A 169 6.47 -4.32 -8.65
N LEU A 170 6.23 -4.20 -7.33
CA LEU A 170 5.63 -5.26 -6.50
C LEU A 170 4.18 -5.58 -6.88
N TYR A 171 3.43 -4.58 -7.34
CA TYR A 171 2.10 -4.80 -7.87
C TYR A 171 2.16 -5.60 -9.18
N MET A 172 3.08 -5.23 -10.07
CA MET A 172 3.18 -5.85 -11.38
C MET A 172 3.59 -7.31 -11.30
N GLN A 173 4.55 -7.66 -10.45
CA GLN A 173 4.94 -9.06 -10.26
C GLN A 173 3.75 -9.92 -9.78
N HIS A 174 2.85 -9.35 -8.99
CA HIS A 174 1.66 -10.04 -8.49
C HIS A 174 0.61 -10.33 -9.57
N ILE A 175 0.52 -9.52 -10.63
CA ILE A 175 -0.60 -9.58 -11.59
C ILE A 175 -0.21 -9.93 -13.03
N VAL A 176 1.08 -9.87 -13.36
CA VAL A 176 1.62 -10.23 -14.67
C VAL A 176 2.50 -11.47 -14.50
N PRO A 177 2.09 -12.62 -15.08
CA PRO A 177 2.94 -13.79 -15.16
C PRO A 177 4.27 -13.44 -15.83
N ASP A 178 5.38 -13.94 -15.29
CA ASP A 178 6.74 -13.73 -15.79
C ASP A 178 7.17 -12.25 -15.84
N TYR A 179 6.70 -11.42 -14.90
CA TYR A 179 7.21 -10.05 -14.75
C TYR A 179 8.73 -10.08 -14.50
N PRO A 180 9.54 -9.36 -15.30
CA PRO A 180 10.99 -9.39 -15.15
C PRO A 180 11.44 -8.58 -13.92
N ASP A 181 12.62 -8.92 -13.42
CA ASP A 181 13.35 -8.12 -12.43
C ASP A 181 13.39 -6.66 -12.88
N ASN A 182 12.93 -5.77 -12.02
CA ASN A 182 12.77 -4.37 -12.35
C ASN A 182 13.13 -3.48 -11.18
N HIS A 183 14.31 -2.87 -11.28
CA HIS A 183 14.85 -1.90 -10.34
C HIS A 183 14.68 -0.46 -10.83
N ALA A 184 13.67 -0.20 -11.68
CA ALA A 184 13.49 1.14 -12.22
C ALA A 184 13.46 2.21 -11.10
N ASP A 185 14.32 3.21 -11.23
CA ASP A 185 14.39 4.36 -10.31
C ASP A 185 13.37 5.46 -10.67
N LYS A 186 12.55 5.21 -11.69
CA LYS A 186 11.62 6.17 -12.24
C LYS A 186 10.24 5.55 -12.36
N LEU A 187 9.27 6.28 -11.84
CA LEU A 187 7.86 5.98 -12.00
C LEU A 187 7.47 5.83 -13.47
N ALA A 188 6.73 4.78 -13.78
CA ALA A 188 6.10 4.65 -15.09
C ALA A 188 5.07 5.78 -15.29
N CYS A 189 4.78 6.09 -16.56
CA CYS A 189 3.81 7.12 -16.92
C CYS A 189 2.80 6.57 -17.92
N PHE A 190 1.53 6.96 -17.80
CA PHE A 190 0.54 6.72 -18.85
C PHE A 190 0.92 7.50 -20.11
N SER A 191 1.10 6.79 -21.22
CA SER A 191 1.22 7.39 -22.55
C SER A 191 -0.09 8.06 -22.97
N ASP A 192 -0.06 8.98 -23.94
CA ASP A 192 -1.28 9.64 -24.43
C ASP A 192 -2.34 8.65 -24.92
N LYS A 193 -1.91 7.52 -25.49
CA LYS A 193 -2.81 6.43 -25.89
C LYS A 193 -3.53 5.81 -24.69
N ASP A 194 -2.80 5.56 -23.61
CA ASP A 194 -3.36 5.00 -22.37
C ASP A 194 -4.35 5.98 -21.76
N ARG A 195 -3.99 7.27 -21.71
CA ARG A 195 -4.86 8.34 -21.22
C ARG A 195 -6.15 8.42 -22.02
N SER A 196 -6.06 8.32 -23.36
CA SER A 196 -7.22 8.33 -24.24
C SER A 196 -8.13 7.12 -24.00
N PHE A 197 -7.54 5.92 -23.92
CA PHE A 197 -8.29 4.70 -23.68
C PHE A 197 -9.03 4.76 -22.33
N ILE A 198 -8.34 5.16 -21.26
CA ILE A 198 -8.93 5.30 -19.92
C ILE A 198 -10.10 6.31 -19.94
N ARG A 199 -9.93 7.46 -20.62
CA ARG A 199 -11.03 8.44 -20.80
C ARG A 199 -12.25 7.83 -21.49
N ASP A 200 -12.04 7.03 -22.53
CA ASP A 200 -13.14 6.39 -23.27
C ASP A 200 -13.91 5.41 -22.39
N ILE A 201 -13.22 4.64 -21.54
CA ILE A 201 -13.86 3.72 -20.59
C ILE A 201 -14.78 4.49 -19.65
N TRP A 202 -14.24 5.52 -18.99
CA TRP A 202 -15.01 6.31 -18.04
C TRP A 202 -16.18 7.03 -18.71
N LYS A 203 -15.98 7.57 -19.92
CA LYS A 203 -17.07 8.16 -20.70
C LYS A 203 -18.20 7.16 -20.97
N LYS A 204 -17.88 5.90 -21.30
CA LYS A 204 -18.89 4.85 -21.51
C LYS A 204 -19.64 4.52 -20.22
N VAL A 205 -18.94 4.41 -19.08
CA VAL A 205 -19.57 4.20 -17.76
C VAL A 205 -20.52 5.36 -17.44
N GLY A 206 -20.04 6.61 -17.56
CA GLY A 206 -20.84 7.80 -17.30
C GLY A 206 -22.10 7.86 -18.17
N ASN A 207 -21.98 7.56 -19.47
CA ASN A 207 -23.12 7.54 -20.39
C ASN A 207 -24.13 6.43 -20.06
N LYS A 208 -23.66 5.20 -19.75
CA LYS A 208 -24.54 4.05 -19.51
C LYS A 208 -25.38 4.21 -18.25
N TYR A 209 -24.81 4.81 -17.21
CA TYR A 209 -25.46 4.96 -15.90
C TYR A 209 -25.92 6.39 -15.62
N GLU A 210 -25.90 7.27 -16.63
CA GLU A 210 -26.33 8.67 -16.52
C GLU A 210 -25.62 9.41 -15.36
N LEU A 211 -24.31 9.18 -15.21
CA LEU A 211 -23.50 9.79 -14.16
C LEU A 211 -22.97 11.16 -14.60
N ASP A 212 -23.04 12.14 -13.71
CA ASP A 212 -22.50 13.47 -13.93
C ASP A 212 -20.97 13.48 -13.77
N ASN A 213 -20.30 14.43 -14.42
CA ASN A 213 -18.87 14.72 -14.22
C ASN A 213 -17.98 13.46 -14.13
N THR A 214 -18.22 12.45 -14.97
CA THR A 214 -17.36 11.26 -15.01
C THR A 214 -16.10 11.61 -15.77
N HIS A 215 -14.98 11.74 -15.07
CA HIS A 215 -13.71 12.09 -15.68
C HIS A 215 -12.53 11.47 -14.94
N PRO A 216 -11.57 10.89 -15.68
CA PRO A 216 -10.26 10.62 -15.12
C PRO A 216 -9.46 11.92 -15.04
N THR A 217 -8.94 12.21 -13.87
CA THR A 217 -7.88 13.20 -13.62
C THR A 217 -6.55 12.47 -13.57
N PHE A 218 -5.55 13.03 -14.24
CA PHE A 218 -4.19 12.49 -14.24
C PHE A 218 -3.38 13.38 -13.29
N LEU A 219 -3.05 12.87 -12.12
CA LEU A 219 -2.26 13.61 -11.13
C LEU A 219 -0.79 13.30 -11.36
N GLY A 220 0.01 14.33 -11.62
CA GLY A 220 1.46 14.23 -11.73
C GLY A 220 2.11 14.36 -10.36
N PHE A 221 2.86 13.35 -9.91
CA PHE A 221 3.79 13.49 -8.79
C PHE A 221 4.98 14.39 -9.19
N ALA A 222 5.79 14.85 -8.24
CA ALA A 222 6.72 15.97 -8.42
C ALA A 222 7.75 15.80 -9.55
N ASN A 223 8.10 14.57 -9.94
CA ASN A 223 8.97 14.30 -11.10
C ASN A 223 8.21 13.99 -12.41
N GLY A 224 6.92 14.33 -12.50
CA GLY A 224 6.15 14.31 -13.76
C GLY A 224 5.48 12.98 -14.08
N THR A 225 5.00 12.27 -13.07
CA THR A 225 4.59 10.87 -13.17
C THR A 225 3.14 10.68 -12.75
N GLY A 226 2.35 9.98 -13.56
CA GLY A 226 0.88 10.14 -13.52
C GLY A 226 0.13 8.99 -12.87
N SER A 227 -0.49 9.17 -11.71
CA SER A 227 -1.62 8.30 -11.31
C SER A 227 -2.89 8.77 -12.03
N VAL A 228 -3.80 7.85 -12.29
CA VAL A 228 -5.16 8.17 -12.73
C VAL A 228 -6.07 8.11 -11.54
N PHE A 229 -6.59 9.27 -11.18
CA PHE A 229 -7.73 9.41 -10.31
C PHE A 229 -9.00 9.38 -11.19
N ALA A 230 -9.83 8.34 -11.09
CA ALA A 230 -11.13 8.32 -11.75
C ALA A 230 -12.23 8.74 -10.79
N GLY A 231 -12.84 9.90 -11.08
CA GLY A 231 -13.97 10.44 -10.35
C GLY A 231 -15.27 10.10 -11.05
N LEU A 232 -16.16 9.40 -10.34
CA LEU A 232 -17.57 9.25 -10.72
C LEU A 232 -18.42 10.12 -9.81
N VAL A 233 -19.12 11.11 -10.38
CA VAL A 233 -20.11 11.89 -9.63
C VAL A 233 -21.49 11.40 -10.01
N PHE A 234 -22.31 11.07 -9.03
CA PHE A 234 -23.69 10.67 -9.32
C PHE A 234 -24.62 11.28 -8.30
N LYS A 235 -25.85 11.52 -8.75
CA LYS A 235 -26.89 12.10 -7.93
C LYS A 235 -27.95 11.05 -7.67
N ASN A 236 -28.16 10.71 -6.41
CA ASN A 236 -29.27 9.86 -5.98
C ASN A 236 -30.32 10.74 -5.26
N LYS A 237 -31.38 10.10 -4.73
CA LYS A 237 -32.46 10.78 -3.99
C LYS A 237 -31.98 11.50 -2.71
N PHE A 238 -30.74 11.26 -2.28
CA PHE A 238 -30.16 11.77 -1.04
C PHE A 238 -29.05 12.81 -1.24
N GLY A 239 -28.56 13.01 -2.47
CA GLY A 239 -27.56 14.02 -2.75
C GLY A 239 -26.59 13.63 -3.86
N VAL A 240 -25.51 14.39 -3.95
CA VAL A 240 -24.41 14.16 -4.90
C VAL A 240 -23.31 13.41 -4.18
N LYS A 241 -22.84 12.32 -4.78
CA LYS A 241 -21.77 11.46 -4.25
C LYS A 241 -20.64 11.38 -5.27
N THR A 242 -19.41 11.33 -4.79
CA THR A 242 -18.21 11.18 -5.61
C THR A 242 -17.48 9.90 -5.22
N ILE A 243 -17.38 8.94 -6.13
CA ILE A 243 -16.51 7.77 -5.97
C ILE A 243 -15.17 8.05 -6.61
N LYS A 244 -14.13 7.58 -5.92
CA LYS A 244 -12.76 7.80 -6.32
C LYS A 244 -11.97 6.51 -6.34
N VAL A 245 -11.44 6.16 -7.51
CA VAL A 245 -10.53 5.02 -7.67
C VAL A 245 -9.23 5.48 -8.29
N ASN A 246 -8.12 4.97 -7.76
CA ASN A 246 -6.78 5.32 -8.19
C ASN A 246 -6.15 4.14 -8.94
N ILE A 247 -5.56 4.44 -10.09
CA ILE A 247 -4.92 3.47 -10.98
C ILE A 247 -3.53 3.97 -11.34
N PHE A 248 -2.55 3.10 -11.31
CA PHE A 248 -1.16 3.42 -11.56
C PHE A 248 -0.69 2.87 -12.91
N PRO A 249 0.21 3.58 -13.61
CA PRO A 249 0.80 3.10 -14.83
C PRO A 249 1.74 1.93 -14.54
N ALA A 250 1.77 0.97 -15.46
CA ALA A 250 2.62 -0.19 -15.36
C ALA A 250 3.88 -0.04 -16.22
N PRO A 251 5.10 -0.19 -15.65
CA PRO A 251 6.36 -0.08 -16.39
C PRO A 251 6.47 -0.99 -17.62
N VAL A 252 5.86 -2.18 -17.57
CA VAL A 252 5.95 -3.22 -18.63
C VAL A 252 5.03 -2.99 -19.84
N THR A 253 4.07 -2.06 -19.75
CA THR A 253 3.16 -1.78 -20.88
C THR A 253 3.88 -1.26 -22.13
N ASN A 254 5.13 -0.80 -21.99
CA ASN A 254 6.00 -0.39 -23.09
C ASN A 254 6.31 -1.53 -24.08
N ASN A 255 6.35 -2.79 -23.60
CA ASN A 255 6.62 -3.96 -24.44
C ASN A 255 5.34 -4.67 -24.91
N PHE A 256 4.18 -4.33 -24.34
CA PHE A 256 2.89 -4.88 -24.76
C PHE A 256 2.47 -4.35 -26.13
N SER A 257 1.87 -5.21 -26.94
CA SER A 257 1.07 -4.80 -28.08
C SER A 257 -0.09 -3.89 -27.63
N GLU A 258 -0.69 -3.17 -28.58
CA GLU A 258 -1.79 -2.25 -28.25
C GLU A 258 -2.99 -2.95 -27.60
N ASN A 259 -3.28 -4.19 -28.02
CA ASN A 259 -4.40 -4.96 -27.46
C ASN A 259 -4.11 -5.45 -26.04
N GLU A 260 -2.92 -6.03 -25.80
CA GLU A 260 -2.48 -6.47 -24.48
C GLU A 260 -2.48 -5.29 -23.48
N ARG A 261 -2.04 -4.12 -23.94
CA ARG A 261 -2.08 -2.90 -23.13
C ARG A 261 -3.50 -2.48 -22.76
N LYS A 262 -4.42 -2.48 -23.71
CA LYS A 262 -5.83 -2.16 -23.48
C LYS A 262 -6.49 -3.15 -22.52
N GLU A 263 -6.24 -4.44 -22.71
CA GLU A 263 -6.74 -5.50 -21.83
C GLU A 263 -6.20 -5.35 -20.41
N TYR A 264 -4.91 -5.09 -20.27
CA TYR A 264 -4.27 -4.80 -18.99
C TYR A 264 -4.92 -3.60 -18.29
N LEU A 265 -4.97 -2.43 -18.95
CA LEU A 265 -5.54 -1.21 -18.38
C LEU A 265 -7.02 -1.39 -18.02
N TYR A 266 -7.74 -2.19 -18.79
CA TYR A 266 -9.12 -2.51 -18.50
C TYR A 266 -9.26 -3.34 -17.22
N LYS A 267 -8.49 -4.43 -17.12
CA LYS A 267 -8.46 -5.29 -15.94
C LYS A 267 -8.09 -4.49 -14.70
N GLN A 268 -7.16 -3.55 -14.81
CA GLN A 268 -6.80 -2.61 -13.75
C GLN A 268 -7.97 -1.77 -13.25
N ILE A 269 -8.70 -1.13 -14.18
CA ILE A 269 -9.90 -0.35 -13.84
C ILE A 269 -10.93 -1.24 -13.15
N ALA A 270 -11.19 -2.42 -13.70
CA ALA A 270 -12.15 -3.37 -13.17
C ALA A 270 -11.81 -3.79 -11.73
N THR A 271 -10.56 -4.22 -11.51
CA THR A 271 -10.07 -4.65 -10.20
C THR A 271 -10.11 -3.51 -9.19
N LYS A 272 -9.53 -2.34 -9.49
CA LYS A 272 -9.51 -1.23 -8.53
C LYS A 272 -10.89 -0.68 -8.20
N PHE A 273 -11.81 -0.73 -9.15
CA PHE A 273 -13.20 -0.36 -8.90
C PHE A 273 -13.92 -1.39 -8.04
N LYS A 274 -13.71 -2.68 -8.32
CA LYS A 274 -14.25 -3.78 -7.51
C LYS A 274 -13.74 -3.71 -6.07
N ASP A 275 -12.43 -3.62 -5.88
CA ASP A 275 -11.79 -3.54 -4.55
C ASP A 275 -12.37 -2.36 -3.76
N HIS A 276 -12.49 -1.18 -4.38
CA HIS A 276 -13.08 0.00 -3.72
C HIS A 276 -14.51 -0.23 -3.21
N VAL A 277 -15.32 -0.98 -3.96
CA VAL A 277 -16.71 -1.28 -3.58
C VAL A 277 -16.78 -2.36 -2.50
N GLU A 278 -15.92 -3.37 -2.58
CA GLU A 278 -15.86 -4.44 -1.58
C GLU A 278 -15.40 -3.90 -0.21
N ASP A 279 -14.36 -3.07 -0.21
CA ASP A 279 -13.78 -2.43 0.97
C ASP A 279 -14.66 -1.31 1.55
N PHE A 280 -15.65 -0.82 0.81
CA PHE A 280 -16.55 0.22 1.29
C PHE A 280 -17.48 -0.35 2.37
N ASP A 281 -17.30 0.09 3.62
CA ASP A 281 -18.14 -0.26 4.75
C ASP A 281 -19.17 0.87 5.02
N PRO A 282 -20.47 0.60 4.83
CA PRO A 282 -21.55 1.56 5.07
C PRO A 282 -21.64 2.08 6.50
N GLU A 283 -21.30 1.26 7.49
CA GLU A 283 -21.35 1.62 8.91
C GLU A 283 -20.20 2.55 9.28
N ILE A 284 -18.98 2.23 8.83
CA ILE A 284 -17.81 3.10 9.04
C ILE A 284 -18.04 4.44 8.33
N TRP A 285 -18.51 4.41 7.09
CA TRP A 285 -18.82 5.64 6.35
C TRP A 285 -19.87 6.48 7.08
N ALA A 286 -20.97 5.87 7.55
CA ALA A 286 -22.01 6.57 8.28
C ALA A 286 -21.49 7.17 9.59
N ALA A 287 -20.66 6.41 10.33
CA ALA A 287 -20.03 6.87 11.57
C ALA A 287 -19.17 8.13 11.35
N ASP A 288 -18.37 8.15 10.28
CA ASP A 288 -17.53 9.29 9.89
C ASP A 288 -18.34 10.54 9.51
N GLN A 289 -19.60 10.37 9.06
CA GLN A 289 -20.49 11.48 8.73
C GLN A 289 -21.32 11.97 9.93
N THR A 290 -21.55 11.12 10.93
CA THR A 290 -22.35 11.48 12.12
C THR A 290 -21.54 12.20 13.18
N LYS A 291 -22.13 13.22 13.80
CA LYS A 291 -21.68 13.72 15.11
C LYS A 291 -22.23 12.79 16.19
N GLU A 292 -21.45 12.50 17.24
CA GLU A 292 -21.67 11.47 18.29
C GLU A 292 -23.08 11.43 18.95
N SER A 293 -23.95 12.41 18.75
CA SER A 293 -25.22 12.56 19.48
C SER A 293 -26.51 12.20 18.73
N ASP A 294 -26.49 11.82 17.45
CA ASP A 294 -27.74 11.67 16.65
C ASP A 294 -27.95 10.27 16.04
N LYS A 295 -28.46 9.34 16.86
CA LYS A 295 -28.69 7.92 16.46
C LYS A 295 -29.68 7.74 15.32
N SER A 296 -30.67 8.63 15.18
CA SER A 296 -31.65 8.56 14.07
C SER A 296 -31.04 8.96 12.73
N GLU A 297 -30.01 9.81 12.72
CA GLU A 297 -29.31 10.19 11.49
C GLU A 297 -28.37 9.06 11.02
N TYR A 298 -27.75 8.35 11.97
CA TYR A 298 -26.87 7.21 11.70
C TYR A 298 -27.54 6.10 10.89
N GLU A 299 -28.68 5.57 11.35
CA GLU A 299 -29.38 4.47 10.65
C GLU A 299 -29.81 4.86 9.23
N VAL A 300 -30.18 6.13 9.04
CA VAL A 300 -30.51 6.67 7.71
C VAL A 300 -29.26 6.73 6.84
N LEU A 301 -28.10 7.12 7.38
CA LEU A 301 -26.83 7.17 6.65
C LEU A 301 -26.30 5.78 6.28
N VAL A 302 -26.44 4.78 7.16
CA VAL A 302 -26.08 3.39 6.87
C VAL A 302 -26.91 2.85 5.70
N ASN A 303 -28.23 2.98 5.76
CA ASN A 303 -29.12 2.53 4.68
C ASN A 303 -28.81 3.23 3.34
N ARG A 304 -28.43 4.52 3.37
CA ARG A 304 -27.98 5.24 2.18
C ARG A 304 -26.70 4.68 1.59
N ALA A 305 -25.72 4.40 2.45
CA ALA A 305 -24.44 3.85 2.03
C ALA A 305 -24.58 2.41 1.49
N GLU A 306 -25.51 1.61 2.04
CA GLU A 306 -25.86 0.30 1.48
C GLU A 306 -26.48 0.41 0.08
N GLU A 307 -27.42 1.33 -0.14
CA GLU A 307 -27.98 1.59 -1.49
C GLU A 307 -26.86 2.00 -2.47
N ASP A 308 -25.93 2.86 -2.05
CA ASP A 308 -24.78 3.28 -2.86
C ASP A 308 -23.86 2.08 -3.18
N LYS A 309 -23.53 1.25 -2.18
CA LYS A 309 -22.68 0.05 -2.34
C LYS A 309 -23.28 -0.94 -3.34
N GLN A 310 -24.58 -1.18 -3.28
CA GLN A 310 -25.29 -2.06 -4.21
C GLN A 310 -25.26 -1.51 -5.65
N PHE A 311 -25.50 -0.20 -5.81
CA PHE A 311 -25.42 0.47 -7.10
C PHE A 311 -24.04 0.31 -7.72
N PHE A 312 -22.97 0.58 -6.95
CA PHE A 312 -21.61 0.45 -7.45
C PHE A 312 -21.16 -1.00 -7.65
N SER A 313 -21.67 -1.94 -6.86
CA SER A 313 -21.42 -3.37 -7.07
C SER A 313 -21.91 -3.83 -8.45
N LYS A 314 -23.06 -3.33 -8.90
CA LYS A 314 -23.56 -3.60 -10.25
C LYS A 314 -22.63 -3.05 -11.34
N ILE A 315 -22.17 -1.80 -11.17
CA ILE A 315 -21.20 -1.20 -12.10
C ILE A 315 -19.89 -2.03 -12.12
N ALA A 316 -19.37 -2.41 -10.95
CA ALA A 316 -18.15 -3.21 -10.82
C ALA A 316 -18.26 -4.58 -11.52
N GLN A 317 -19.39 -5.26 -11.38
CA GLN A 317 -19.67 -6.53 -12.06
C GLN A 317 -19.72 -6.37 -13.58
N GLU A 318 -20.40 -5.34 -14.07
CA GLU A 318 -20.52 -5.11 -15.53
C GLU A 318 -19.19 -4.70 -16.18
N ILE A 319 -18.36 -3.92 -15.46
CA ILE A 319 -16.97 -3.68 -15.86
C ILE A 319 -16.20 -5.02 -15.82
N SER A 320 -16.27 -5.81 -14.77
CA SER A 320 -15.51 -7.07 -14.68
C SER A 320 -15.83 -8.08 -15.79
N LEU A 321 -17.06 -8.07 -16.32
CA LEU A 321 -17.53 -8.99 -17.36
C LEU A 321 -17.31 -8.48 -18.80
N ASN A 322 -16.61 -7.35 -18.97
CA ASN A 322 -16.32 -6.74 -20.27
C ASN A 322 -17.58 -6.30 -21.07
N TYR A 323 -18.74 -6.19 -20.41
CA TYR A 323 -20.02 -5.82 -21.04
C TYR A 323 -20.11 -4.36 -21.51
N LEU A 324 -19.06 -3.57 -21.29
CA LEU A 324 -18.94 -2.18 -21.77
C LEU A 324 -18.13 -2.05 -23.08
N PHE A 325 -17.64 -3.18 -23.61
CA PHE A 325 -16.76 -3.24 -24.80
C PHE A 325 -17.34 -4.06 -25.95
N LEU A 326 -18.42 -4.81 -25.69
CA LEU A 326 -19.35 -5.32 -26.69
C LEU A 326 -20.47 -4.31 -26.91
#